data_AF-A0A9P5SGS5-F1
#
_entry.id   AF-A0A9P5SGS5-F1
#
_cell.length_a   1.000
_cell.length_b   1.000
_cell.length_c   1.000
_cell.angle_alpha   90.00
_cell.angle_beta   90.00
_cell.angle_gamma   90.00
#
_symmetry.space_group_name_H-M   'P 1'
#
loop_
_entity.id
_entity.type
_entity.pdbx_description
1 polymer ?
#
loop_
_entity_poly.entity_id
_entity_poly.type
_entity_poly.pdbx_seq_one_letter_code
_entity_poly.pdbx_strand_id
1 'polypeptide(L)'
;SGSANTGKFMTDAGICMSACSLAEQQLYRDQYQAQKAWYQANKNAGGGGNPTDPNNPVGPVDPNNPVGPPTGPVTPPAGGFNYPFQPNGPCVAGCTDKVGKSMFPNYSEDPKSPYFIQSLAYTFESGSDNTGKFMTDAGTCMTACPLAELKLYTDQYPAQKAWYQANKNAGNGTLTPSGGVGTPSGGVTAPTPGSESGAVKFAASGLATILAILSVALVF
;
A
#
# COMPACT_ATOMS: atom_id res chain seq x y z
N SER A 1 20.59 0.39 27.78
CA SER A 1 20.74 1.80 27.37
C SER A 1 20.29 1.91 25.92
N GLY A 2 19.37 2.83 25.60
CA GLY A 2 19.02 3.09 24.20
C GLY A 2 20.16 3.82 23.50
N SER A 3 20.42 3.51 22.23
CA SER A 3 21.39 4.28 21.45
C SER A 3 20.89 5.71 21.28
N ALA A 4 21.78 6.65 20.97
CA ALA A 4 21.41 8.07 20.71
C ALA A 4 20.28 8.21 19.68
N ASN A 5 20.15 7.24 18.76
CA ASN A 5 19.11 7.18 17.73
C ASN A 5 17.73 6.82 18.30
N THR A 6 17.66 6.04 19.38
CA THR A 6 16.38 5.67 20.03
C THR A 6 15.72 6.88 20.70
N GLY A 7 16.53 7.76 21.30
CA GLY A 7 16.04 8.98 21.93
C GLY A 7 15.37 9.92 20.94
N LYS A 8 16.05 10.21 19.82
CA LYS A 8 15.52 11.08 18.76
C LYS A 8 14.22 10.53 18.16
N PHE A 9 14.17 9.23 17.87
CA PHE A 9 12.97 8.59 17.35
C PHE A 9 11.78 8.71 18.30
N MET A 10 11.97 8.45 19.60
CA MET A 10 10.88 8.57 20.59
C MET A 10 10.38 10.01 20.73
N THR A 11 11.27 11.00 20.62
CA THR A 11 10.90 12.42 20.62
C THR A 11 10.10 12.79 19.38
N ASP A 12 10.59 12.44 18.18
CA ASP A 12 9.92 12.77 16.92
C ASP A 12 8.57 12.04 16.78
N ALA A 13 8.53 10.75 17.13
CA ALA A 13 7.30 9.95 17.16
C ALA A 13 6.32 10.45 18.23
N GLY A 14 6.82 10.90 19.38
CA GLY A 14 6.00 11.50 20.44
C GLY A 14 5.31 12.79 19.99
N ILE A 15 5.98 13.62 19.19
CA ILE A 15 5.39 14.84 18.61
C ILE A 15 4.27 14.46 17.62
N CYS A 16 4.49 13.50 16.71
CA CYS A 16 3.42 13.03 15.81
C CYS A 16 2.24 12.41 16.56
N MET A 17 2.50 11.58 17.57
CA MET A 17 1.45 10.92 18.36
C MET A 17 0.60 11.91 19.17
N SER A 18 1.16 13.05 19.56
CA SER A 18 0.42 14.10 20.26
C SER A 18 -0.62 14.81 19.40
N ALA A 19 -0.50 14.72 18.08
CA ALA A 19 -1.46 15.27 17.12
C ALA A 19 -2.63 14.31 16.80
N CYS A 20 -2.53 13.03 17.19
CA CYS A 20 -3.57 12.03 16.95
C CYS A 20 -4.71 12.12 17.99
N SER A 21 -5.90 11.65 17.62
CA SER A 21 -7.02 11.56 18.56
C SER A 21 -6.75 10.58 19.70
N LEU A 22 -7.42 10.75 20.84
CA LEU A 22 -7.20 9.88 22.01
C LEU A 22 -7.48 8.40 21.72
N ALA A 23 -8.43 8.12 20.82
CA ALA A 23 -8.78 6.78 20.38
C ALA A 23 -7.66 6.12 19.55
N GLU A 24 -7.06 6.86 18.60
CA GLU A 24 -5.93 6.37 17.80
C GLU A 24 -4.68 6.15 18.67
N GLN A 25 -4.44 7.06 19.62
CA GLN A 25 -3.35 6.90 20.58
C GLN A 25 -3.52 5.62 21.42
N GLN A 26 -4.75 5.28 21.80
CA GLN A 26 -5.04 4.05 22.55
C GLN A 26 -4.81 2.81 21.69
N LEU A 27 -5.31 2.81 20.46
CA LEU A 27 -5.12 1.69 19.53
C LEU A 27 -3.62 1.41 19.28
N TYR A 28 -2.81 2.47 19.14
CA TYR A 28 -1.36 2.34 19.02
C TYR A 28 -0.72 1.76 20.29
N ARG A 29 -1.12 2.23 21.49
CA ARG A 29 -0.59 1.69 22.76
C ARG A 29 -0.89 0.19 22.91
N ASP A 30 -2.10 -0.22 22.55
CA ASP A 30 -2.53 -1.61 22.61
C ASP A 30 -1.73 -2.49 21.64
N GLN A 31 -1.53 -2.02 20.40
CA GLN A 31 -0.70 -2.68 19.39
C GLN A 31 0.79 -2.73 19.78
N TYR A 32 1.31 -1.64 20.34
CA TYR A 32 2.72 -1.51 20.70
C TYR A 32 3.14 -2.53 21.76
N GLN A 33 2.28 -2.84 22.74
CA GLN A 33 2.61 -3.85 23.74
C GLN A 33 2.72 -5.25 23.14
N ALA A 34 1.81 -5.60 22.22
CA ALA A 34 1.86 -6.87 21.51
C ALA A 34 3.12 -6.97 20.62
N GLN A 35 3.44 -5.92 19.86
CA GLN A 35 4.65 -5.87 19.03
C GLN A 35 5.92 -5.94 19.87
N LYS A 36 5.97 -5.24 21.01
CA LYS A 36 7.11 -5.27 21.93
C LYS A 36 7.28 -6.64 22.56
N ALA A 37 6.20 -7.28 23.03
CA ALA A 37 6.25 -8.63 23.60
C ALA A 37 6.76 -9.64 22.57
N TRP A 38 6.25 -9.56 21.34
CA TRP A 38 6.72 -10.39 20.22
C TRP A 38 8.21 -10.14 19.91
N TYR A 39 8.64 -8.87 19.80
CA TYR A 39 10.05 -8.55 19.53
C TYR A 39 10.97 -9.08 20.63
N GLN A 40 10.61 -8.91 21.90
CA GLN A 40 11.42 -9.41 23.03
C GLN A 40 11.51 -10.94 23.03
N ALA A 41 10.45 -11.64 22.64
CA ALA A 41 10.44 -13.10 22.53
C ALA A 41 11.29 -13.61 21.35
N ASN A 42 11.43 -12.84 20.27
CA ASN A 42 12.05 -13.32 19.03
C ASN A 42 13.46 -12.74 18.77
N LYS A 43 13.84 -11.61 19.39
CA LYS A 43 15.12 -10.90 19.11
C LYS A 43 16.40 -11.72 19.39
N ASN A 44 16.32 -12.79 20.17
CA ASN A 44 17.46 -13.65 20.52
C ASN A 44 17.35 -15.07 19.93
N ALA A 45 16.26 -15.39 19.24
CA ALA A 45 16.14 -16.64 18.50
C ALA A 45 16.97 -16.48 17.22
N GLY A 46 18.18 -17.04 17.19
CA GLY A 46 19.22 -16.81 16.19
C GLY A 46 18.90 -17.24 14.74
N GLY A 47 17.89 -16.66 14.12
CA GLY A 47 17.62 -16.74 12.68
C GLY A 47 17.03 -15.42 12.22
N GLY A 48 17.65 -14.79 11.23
CA GLY A 48 17.28 -13.50 10.65
C GLY A 48 15.95 -13.49 9.88
N GLY A 49 14.87 -14.00 10.49
CA GLY A 49 13.52 -13.83 9.99
C GLY A 49 13.02 -12.44 10.31
N ASN A 50 12.91 -11.59 9.30
CA ASN A 50 12.19 -10.32 9.40
C ASN A 50 10.74 -10.59 9.86
N PRO A 51 10.15 -9.79 10.76
CA PRO A 51 8.79 -10.03 11.23
C PRO A 51 7.80 -10.04 10.05
N THR A 52 7.08 -11.13 9.84
CA THR A 52 5.93 -11.14 8.94
C THR A 52 4.76 -10.48 9.68
N ASP A 53 4.33 -9.34 9.13
CA ASP A 53 3.11 -8.64 9.56
C ASP A 53 1.90 -9.59 9.43
N PRO A 54 1.16 -9.88 10.51
CA PRO A 54 -0.03 -10.74 10.48
C PRO A 54 -1.13 -10.26 9.52
N ASN A 55 -1.09 -9.00 9.08
CA ASN A 55 -2.03 -8.43 8.10
C ASN A 55 -1.50 -8.44 6.66
N ASN A 56 -0.30 -8.98 6.41
CA ASN A 56 0.29 -9.07 5.07
C ASN A 56 0.68 -10.53 4.74
N PRO A 57 -0.19 -11.29 4.03
CA PRO A 57 0.04 -12.70 3.76
C PRO A 57 0.96 -12.84 2.55
N VAL A 58 2.26 -12.60 2.74
CA VAL A 58 3.29 -13.08 1.81
C VAL A 58 4.01 -14.24 2.44
N GLY A 59 4.08 -15.35 1.69
CA GLY A 59 4.75 -16.59 2.10
C GLY A 59 6.26 -16.41 2.36
N PRO A 60 6.96 -17.48 2.76
CA PRO A 60 8.34 -17.41 3.21
C PRO A 60 9.24 -16.81 2.13
N VAL A 61 9.75 -15.61 2.38
CA VAL A 61 10.82 -15.00 1.58
C VAL A 61 12.13 -15.68 2.02
N ASP A 62 12.90 -16.21 1.07
CA ASP A 62 14.22 -16.80 1.34
C ASP A 62 15.13 -15.74 1.99
N PRO A 63 15.56 -15.91 3.25
CA PRO A 63 16.41 -14.95 3.96
C PRO A 63 17.78 -14.75 3.32
N ASN A 64 18.23 -15.67 2.45
CA ASN A 64 19.57 -15.63 1.84
C ASN A 64 19.59 -14.95 0.48
N ASN A 65 18.45 -14.52 -0.04
CA ASN A 65 18.38 -13.79 -1.30
C ASN A 65 17.36 -12.64 -1.21
N PRO A 66 17.69 -11.53 -0.51
CA PRO A 66 16.94 -10.31 -0.66
C PRO A 66 17.17 -9.80 -2.09
N VAL A 67 16.36 -10.29 -3.03
CA VAL A 67 16.37 -9.78 -4.40
C VAL A 67 15.83 -8.36 -4.29
N GLY A 68 16.76 -7.41 -4.18
CA GLY A 68 16.46 -6.00 -4.30
C GLY A 68 15.77 -5.73 -5.64
N PRO A 69 15.03 -4.62 -5.76
CA PRO A 69 14.45 -4.23 -7.03
C PRO A 69 15.54 -4.21 -8.12
N PRO A 70 15.21 -4.62 -9.36
CA PRO A 70 16.18 -4.61 -10.46
C PRO A 70 16.83 -3.24 -10.60
N THR A 71 18.17 -3.22 -10.65
CA THR A 71 18.98 -1.99 -10.61
C THR A 71 19.30 -1.41 -12.00
N GLY A 72 18.52 -1.77 -13.02
CA GLY A 72 18.71 -1.30 -14.38
C GLY A 72 17.43 -1.37 -15.21
N PRO A 73 17.50 -1.01 -16.51
CA PRO A 73 16.38 -1.15 -17.42
C PRO A 73 15.94 -2.62 -17.44
N VAL A 74 14.67 -2.87 -17.15
CA VAL A 74 14.05 -4.17 -17.40
C VAL A 74 13.30 -4.08 -18.71
N THR A 75 13.37 -5.13 -19.54
CA THR A 75 12.50 -5.21 -20.71
C THR A 75 11.07 -5.39 -20.20
N PRO A 76 10.17 -4.41 -20.38
CA PRO A 76 8.78 -4.60 -19.97
C PRO A 76 8.17 -5.76 -20.76
N PRO A 77 7.15 -6.45 -20.22
CA PRO A 77 6.32 -7.33 -21.02
C PRO A 77 5.82 -6.59 -22.27
N ALA A 78 5.59 -7.32 -23.37
CA ALA A 78 5.03 -6.73 -24.58
C ALA A 78 3.69 -6.04 -24.27
N GLY A 79 3.67 -4.70 -24.29
CA GLY A 79 2.52 -3.88 -23.88
C GLY A 79 2.67 -3.14 -22.55
N GLY A 80 3.77 -3.34 -21.81
CA GLY A 80 4.00 -2.78 -20.48
C GLY A 80 3.48 -3.66 -19.35
N PHE A 81 3.62 -3.20 -18.12
CA PHE A 81 3.03 -3.84 -16.95
C PHE A 81 1.51 -3.59 -16.91
N ASN A 82 0.73 -4.61 -16.54
CA ASN A 82 -0.69 -4.43 -16.24
C ASN A 82 -0.85 -3.73 -14.89
N TYR A 83 -0.84 -2.39 -14.90
CA TYR A 83 -0.96 -1.53 -13.73
C TYR A 83 -2.40 -1.00 -13.62
N PRO A 84 -3.28 -1.65 -12.82
CA PRO A 84 -4.73 -1.42 -12.85
C PRO A 84 -5.18 -0.21 -12.01
N PHE A 85 -4.31 0.79 -11.88
CA PHE A 85 -4.54 1.96 -11.04
C PHE A 85 -4.86 3.17 -11.90
N GLN A 86 -5.68 4.08 -11.37
CA GLN A 86 -5.95 5.31 -12.10
C GLN A 86 -4.69 6.19 -12.07
N PRO A 87 -4.37 6.89 -13.16
CA PRO A 87 -3.31 7.88 -13.14
C PRO A 87 -3.55 8.90 -12.03
N ASN A 88 -2.48 9.28 -11.33
CA ASN A 88 -2.53 10.40 -10.40
C ASN A 88 -2.93 11.68 -11.15
N GLY A 89 -3.55 12.62 -10.43
CA GLY A 89 -3.82 13.94 -10.99
C GLY A 89 -2.53 14.70 -11.32
N PRO A 90 -2.62 15.76 -12.15
CA PRO A 90 -1.45 16.45 -12.68
C PRO A 90 -0.54 17.06 -11.59
N CYS A 91 -1.09 17.48 -10.44
CA CYS A 91 -0.27 18.02 -9.35
C CYS A 91 0.53 16.92 -8.67
N VAL A 92 -0.14 15.83 -8.26
CA VAL A 92 0.52 14.69 -7.59
C VAL A 92 1.55 14.05 -8.52
N ALA A 93 1.18 13.80 -9.77
CA ALA A 93 2.09 13.25 -10.79
C ALA A 93 3.28 14.19 -11.07
N GLY A 94 3.07 15.50 -11.10
CA GLY A 94 4.16 16.48 -11.24
C GLY A 94 5.11 16.47 -10.05
N CYS A 95 4.60 16.28 -8.84
CA CYS A 95 5.41 16.17 -7.63
C CYS A 95 6.25 14.88 -7.60
N THR A 96 5.64 13.72 -7.87
CA THR A 96 6.37 12.45 -7.91
C THR A 96 7.40 12.44 -9.03
N ASP A 97 7.05 12.92 -10.23
CA ASP A 97 7.97 13.01 -11.37
C ASP A 97 9.16 13.92 -11.10
N LYS A 98 8.92 15.11 -10.54
CA LYS A 98 10.00 16.07 -10.19
C LYS A 98 10.98 15.48 -9.19
N VAL A 99 10.48 14.90 -8.10
CA VAL A 99 11.32 14.31 -7.04
C VAL A 99 12.00 13.05 -7.54
N GLY A 100 11.26 12.18 -8.22
CA GLY A 100 11.77 10.96 -8.83
C GLY A 100 12.92 11.24 -9.79
N LYS A 101 12.75 12.19 -10.72
CA LYS A 101 13.80 12.61 -11.67
C LYS A 101 15.04 13.21 -11.00
N SER A 102 14.88 13.85 -9.85
CA SER A 102 16.02 14.38 -9.09
C SER A 102 16.90 13.29 -8.48
N MET A 103 16.34 12.11 -8.20
CA MET A 103 17.06 10.96 -7.65
C MET A 103 17.49 9.98 -8.74
N PHE A 104 16.67 9.88 -9.78
CA PHE A 104 16.80 8.94 -10.86
C PHE A 104 16.35 9.60 -12.17
N PRO A 105 17.27 10.07 -13.02
CA PRO A 105 16.92 10.83 -14.23
C PRO A 105 15.97 10.12 -15.20
N ASN A 106 15.92 8.78 -15.16
CA ASN A 106 15.03 7.95 -15.96
C ASN A 106 13.72 7.58 -15.25
N TYR A 107 13.40 8.22 -14.13
CA TYR A 107 12.15 8.00 -13.39
C TYR A 107 10.94 8.14 -14.31
N SER A 108 10.03 7.18 -14.21
CA SER A 108 8.82 7.13 -15.01
C SER A 108 7.74 6.31 -14.31
N GLU A 109 6.55 6.89 -14.21
CA GLU A 109 5.33 6.20 -13.76
C GLU A 109 4.54 5.59 -14.93
N ASP A 110 5.09 5.60 -16.15
CA ASP A 110 4.47 4.95 -17.30
C ASP A 110 4.69 3.43 -17.19
N PRO A 111 3.61 2.61 -17.12
CA PRO A 111 3.73 1.15 -17.07
C PRO A 111 4.45 0.53 -18.28
N LYS A 112 4.61 1.27 -19.38
CA LYS A 112 5.35 0.84 -20.57
C LYS A 112 6.83 1.18 -20.52
N SER A 113 7.26 2.00 -19.57
CA SER A 113 8.66 2.38 -19.42
C SER A 113 9.51 1.19 -18.97
N PRO A 114 10.72 0.99 -19.54
CA PRO A 114 11.69 0.01 -19.03
C PRO A 114 12.16 0.32 -17.60
N TYR A 115 11.85 1.49 -17.08
CA TYR A 115 12.21 1.96 -15.74
C TYR A 115 11.03 2.00 -14.77
N PHE A 116 9.85 1.50 -15.16
CA PHE A 116 8.63 1.60 -14.36
C PHE A 116 8.79 0.98 -12.96
N ILE A 117 9.17 -0.29 -12.89
CA ILE A 117 9.35 -1.00 -11.61
C ILE A 117 10.46 -0.36 -10.76
N GLN A 118 11.56 0.05 -11.40
CA GLN A 118 12.65 0.74 -10.71
C GLN A 118 12.21 2.08 -10.13
N SER A 119 11.31 2.79 -10.82
CA SER A 119 10.73 4.05 -10.34
C SER A 119 9.80 3.82 -9.15
N LEU A 120 8.93 2.81 -9.22
CA LEU A 120 8.06 2.42 -8.12
C LEU A 120 8.82 2.01 -6.84
N ALA A 121 10.04 1.49 -6.98
CA ALA A 121 10.88 1.13 -5.83
C ALA A 121 11.20 2.35 -4.94
N TYR A 122 11.33 3.55 -5.51
CA TYR A 122 11.53 4.78 -4.73
C TYR A 122 10.34 5.09 -3.83
N THR A 123 9.14 4.66 -4.20
CA THR A 123 7.92 4.88 -3.39
C THR A 123 7.65 3.71 -2.45
N PHE A 124 7.81 2.47 -2.92
CA PHE A 124 7.23 1.30 -2.28
C PHE A 124 8.23 0.30 -1.67
N GLU A 125 9.52 0.43 -1.93
CA GLU A 125 10.53 -0.44 -1.33
C GLU A 125 10.82 0.00 0.12
N SER A 126 10.45 -0.83 1.08
CA SER A 126 10.67 -0.51 2.49
C SER A 126 12.16 -0.53 2.83
N GLY A 127 12.60 0.41 3.67
CA GLY A 127 13.94 0.38 4.29
C GLY A 127 15.09 0.87 3.41
N SER A 128 14.81 1.45 2.23
CA SER A 128 15.84 2.16 1.46
C SER A 128 15.91 3.63 1.88
N ASP A 129 17.12 4.19 1.94
CA ASP A 129 17.33 5.64 2.21
C ASP A 129 16.61 6.50 1.16
N ASN A 130 16.59 6.01 -0.08
CA ASN A 130 15.91 6.68 -1.20
C ASN A 130 14.39 6.77 -0.98
N THR A 131 13.78 5.74 -0.38
CA THR A 131 12.33 5.75 -0.16
C THR A 131 11.92 6.76 0.91
N GLY A 132 12.66 6.84 2.01
CA GLY A 132 12.41 7.85 3.03
C GLY A 132 12.53 9.27 2.47
N LYS A 133 13.59 9.52 1.68
CA LYS A 133 13.81 10.82 1.04
C LYS A 133 12.75 11.14 -0.01
N PHE A 134 12.38 10.17 -0.85
CA PHE A 134 11.35 10.36 -1.88
C PHE A 134 10.01 10.71 -1.24
N MET A 135 9.57 9.93 -0.26
CA MET A 135 8.29 10.16 0.43
C MET A 135 8.25 11.52 1.14
N THR A 136 9.38 11.96 1.70
CA THR A 136 9.49 13.27 2.37
C THR A 136 9.43 14.42 1.36
N ASP A 137 10.25 14.37 0.30
CA ASP A 137 10.34 15.44 -0.69
C ASP A 137 9.07 15.50 -1.55
N ALA A 138 8.55 14.35 -1.97
CA ALA A 138 7.31 14.27 -2.74
C ALA A 138 6.11 14.66 -1.87
N GLY A 139 6.05 14.19 -0.61
CA GLY A 139 5.03 14.60 0.34
C GLY A 139 5.00 16.11 0.59
N THR A 140 6.19 16.74 0.71
CA THR A 140 6.32 18.20 0.85
C THR A 140 5.82 18.94 -0.39
N CYS A 141 6.10 18.42 -1.58
CA CYS A 141 5.56 18.99 -2.82
C CYS A 141 4.03 18.85 -2.89
N MET A 142 3.52 17.68 -2.49
CA MET A 142 2.11 17.32 -2.55
C MET A 142 1.22 18.15 -1.60
N THR A 143 1.76 18.81 -0.57
CA THR A 143 0.94 19.58 0.38
C THR A 143 0.15 20.72 -0.27
N ALA A 144 0.58 21.19 -1.45
CA ALA A 144 -0.12 22.24 -2.22
C ALA A 144 -1.11 21.67 -3.24
N CYS A 145 -1.22 20.35 -3.38
CA CYS A 145 -2.07 19.73 -4.38
C CYS A 145 -3.56 19.77 -4.01
N PRO A 146 -4.47 19.76 -5.00
CA PRO A 146 -5.90 19.69 -4.75
C PRO A 146 -6.27 18.46 -3.93
N LEU A 147 -7.17 18.64 -2.95
CA LEU A 147 -7.58 17.57 -2.03
C LEU A 147 -8.11 16.32 -2.74
N ALA A 148 -8.79 16.49 -3.88
CA ALA A 148 -9.28 15.38 -4.68
C ALA A 148 -8.15 14.49 -5.22
N GLU A 149 -7.03 15.07 -5.65
CA GLU A 149 -5.87 14.32 -6.13
C GLU A 149 -5.14 13.62 -4.98
N LEU A 150 -4.98 14.30 -3.85
CA LEU A 150 -4.39 13.72 -2.64
C LEU A 150 -5.21 12.54 -2.12
N LYS A 151 -6.54 12.66 -2.15
CA LYS A 151 -7.43 11.57 -1.77
C LYS A 151 -7.27 10.37 -2.71
N LEU A 152 -7.24 10.59 -4.02
CA LEU A 152 -7.03 9.52 -5.00
C LEU A 152 -5.70 8.80 -4.76
N TYR A 153 -4.62 9.55 -4.56
CA TYR A 153 -3.30 9.01 -4.26
C TYR A 153 -3.32 8.16 -2.98
N THR A 154 -3.88 8.70 -1.90
CA THR A 154 -3.94 8.03 -0.60
C THR A 154 -4.81 6.78 -0.63
N ASP A 155 -5.97 6.83 -1.29
CA ASP A 155 -6.91 5.71 -1.41
C ASP A 155 -6.26 4.52 -2.16
N GLN A 156 -5.45 4.80 -3.20
CA GLN A 156 -4.82 3.75 -4.01
C GLN A 156 -3.48 3.27 -3.47
N TYR A 157 -2.80 4.07 -2.63
CA TYR A 157 -1.44 3.79 -2.16
C TYR A 157 -1.26 2.37 -1.58
N PRO A 158 -2.14 1.84 -0.70
CA PRO A 158 -1.97 0.49 -0.17
C PRO A 158 -2.05 -0.60 -1.25
N ALA A 159 -2.99 -0.44 -2.20
CA ALA A 159 -3.18 -1.39 -3.28
C ALA A 159 -2.04 -1.31 -4.31
N GLN A 160 -1.54 -0.12 -4.63
CA GLN A 160 -0.36 0.07 -5.47
C GLN A 160 0.89 -0.58 -4.84
N LYS A 161 1.10 -0.38 -3.53
CA LYS A 161 2.18 -1.04 -2.80
C LYS A 161 2.06 -2.57 -2.85
N ALA A 162 0.87 -3.11 -2.61
CA ALA A 162 0.62 -4.55 -2.67
C ALA A 162 0.90 -5.11 -4.08
N TRP A 163 0.43 -4.42 -5.13
CA TRP A 163 0.71 -4.78 -6.51
C TRP A 163 2.20 -4.74 -6.82
N TYR A 164 2.92 -3.69 -6.42
CA TYR A 164 4.36 -3.59 -6.63
C TYR A 164 5.10 -4.76 -5.98
N GLN A 165 4.80 -5.09 -4.73
CA GLN A 165 5.46 -6.21 -4.05
C GLN A 165 5.20 -7.56 -4.75
N ALA A 166 4.01 -7.76 -5.32
CA ALA A 166 3.70 -8.95 -6.10
C ALA A 166 4.38 -8.99 -7.48
N ASN A 167 4.72 -7.84 -8.07
CA ASN A 167 5.19 -7.74 -9.46
C ASN A 167 6.64 -7.27 -9.62
N LYS A 168 7.33 -6.84 -8.55
CA LYS A 168 8.68 -6.24 -8.63
C LYS A 168 9.76 -7.13 -9.25
N ASN A 169 9.54 -8.45 -9.26
CA ASN A 169 10.46 -9.44 -9.83
C ASN A 169 10.09 -9.91 -11.24
N ALA A 170 8.95 -9.46 -11.79
CA ALA A 170 8.46 -9.91 -13.09
C ALA A 170 9.40 -9.58 -14.27
N GLY A 171 10.24 -8.55 -14.13
CA GLY A 171 11.18 -8.11 -15.19
C GLY A 171 12.47 -8.94 -15.30
N ASN A 172 12.76 -9.84 -14.34
CA ASN A 172 14.05 -10.54 -14.26
C ASN A 172 14.09 -11.95 -14.89
N GLY A 173 13.11 -12.31 -15.73
CA GLY A 173 13.30 -13.42 -16.67
C GLY A 173 12.35 -14.62 -16.58
N THR A 174 11.20 -14.53 -15.92
CA THR A 174 10.17 -15.59 -16.00
C THR A 174 8.77 -15.03 -15.82
N LEU A 175 8.33 -14.19 -16.74
CA LEU A 175 6.89 -14.12 -16.99
C LEU A 175 6.52 -15.35 -17.81
N THR A 176 5.96 -16.36 -17.15
CA THR A 176 5.08 -17.30 -17.83
C THR A 176 4.00 -16.44 -18.48
N PRO A 177 3.86 -16.44 -19.82
CA PRO A 177 2.85 -15.64 -20.49
C PRO A 177 1.51 -16.01 -19.87
N SER A 178 0.79 -15.02 -19.32
CA SER A 178 -0.63 -15.20 -19.06
C SER A 178 -1.33 -15.23 -20.42
N GLY A 179 -1.22 -16.38 -21.09
CA GLY A 179 -1.98 -16.75 -22.26
C GLY A 179 -3.42 -16.98 -21.84
N GLY A 180 -4.14 -15.88 -21.60
CA GLY A 180 -5.57 -15.84 -21.36
C GLY A 180 -6.29 -15.01 -22.41
N VAL A 181 -5.90 -15.13 -23.68
CA VAL A 181 -6.72 -14.67 -24.80
C VAL A 181 -7.81 -15.72 -25.00
N GLY A 182 -8.93 -15.53 -24.29
CA GLY A 182 -10.18 -16.19 -24.64
C GLY A 182 -10.67 -15.66 -25.98
N THR A 183 -10.60 -16.49 -27.00
CA THR A 183 -11.18 -16.28 -28.33
C THR A 183 -12.69 -15.98 -28.23
N PRO A 184 -13.19 -14.87 -28.80
CA PRO A 184 -14.62 -14.72 -29.05
C PRO A 184 -14.97 -15.47 -30.34
N SER A 185 -15.60 -16.64 -30.22
CA SER A 185 -16.28 -17.26 -31.36
C SER A 185 -17.72 -16.77 -31.41
N GLY A 186 -17.99 -15.91 -32.40
CA GLY A 186 -19.32 -15.41 -32.69
C GLY A 186 -20.28 -16.54 -33.08
N GLY A 187 -21.44 -16.57 -32.42
CA GLY A 187 -22.64 -17.24 -32.87
C GLY A 187 -23.76 -16.20 -32.89
N VAL A 188 -24.16 -15.78 -34.08
CA VAL A 188 -25.26 -14.85 -34.31
C VAL A 188 -26.56 -15.66 -34.25
N THR A 189 -27.43 -15.35 -33.30
CA THR A 189 -28.85 -15.73 -33.37
C THR A 189 -29.70 -14.53 -32.97
N ALA A 190 -30.68 -14.22 -33.81
CA ALA A 190 -31.58 -13.07 -33.75
C ALA A 190 -32.59 -13.14 -32.58
N PRO A 191 -33.28 -12.03 -32.24
CA PRO A 191 -33.91 -11.82 -30.94
C PRO A 191 -35.36 -12.34 -30.85
N THR A 192 -35.73 -12.84 -29.68
CA THR A 192 -37.13 -13.07 -29.27
C THR A 192 -37.49 -12.08 -28.15
N PRO A 193 -38.55 -11.25 -28.29
CA PRO A 193 -38.98 -10.33 -27.26
C PRO A 193 -39.87 -11.05 -26.23
N GLY A 194 -39.52 -10.95 -24.96
CA GLY A 194 -40.32 -11.46 -23.85
C GLY A 194 -40.14 -10.57 -22.63
N SER A 195 -41.13 -9.72 -22.41
CA SER A 195 -41.36 -8.94 -21.19
C SER A 195 -41.19 -9.79 -19.94
N GLU A 196 -40.61 -9.23 -18.87
CA GLU A 196 -41.26 -9.21 -17.57
C GLU A 196 -40.58 -8.26 -16.58
N SER A 197 -41.46 -7.60 -15.84
CA SER A 197 -41.23 -6.54 -14.87
C SER A 197 -40.90 -7.17 -13.52
N GLY A 198 -39.83 -6.73 -12.87
CA GLY A 198 -39.40 -7.27 -11.56
C GLY A 198 -38.71 -6.22 -10.70
N ALA A 199 -39.51 -5.46 -9.96
CA ALA A 199 -39.07 -4.52 -8.94
C ALA A 199 -38.29 -5.22 -7.82
N VAL A 200 -37.02 -4.87 -7.64
CA VAL A 200 -36.24 -5.31 -6.47
C VAL A 200 -36.52 -4.34 -5.32
N LYS A 201 -37.30 -4.83 -4.34
CA LYS A 201 -37.56 -4.16 -3.06
C LYS A 201 -36.26 -4.13 -2.24
N PHE A 202 -35.77 -2.94 -1.92
CA PHE A 202 -34.83 -2.78 -0.82
C PHE A 202 -35.63 -2.90 0.49
N ALA A 203 -35.44 -4.03 1.18
CA ALA A 203 -35.96 -4.24 2.52
C ALA A 203 -35.13 -3.40 3.50
N ALA A 204 -35.76 -2.39 4.08
CA ALA A 204 -35.27 -1.69 5.25
C ALA A 204 -35.41 -2.62 6.47
N SER A 205 -34.28 -3.07 7.01
CA SER A 205 -34.25 -3.73 8.33
C SER A 205 -33.95 -2.68 9.38
N GLY A 206 -35.01 -2.18 10.00
CA GLY A 206 -34.91 -1.47 11.27
C GLY A 206 -34.55 -2.44 12.39
N LEU A 207 -33.58 -2.05 13.22
CA LEU A 207 -33.42 -2.57 14.57
C LEU A 207 -33.53 -1.36 15.51
N ALA A 208 -34.73 -1.20 16.06
CA ALA A 208 -35.00 -0.38 17.21
C ALA A 208 -34.78 -1.21 18.50
N THR A 209 -34.52 -0.49 19.59
CA THR A 209 -34.45 -0.93 21.01
C THR A 209 -33.25 -1.81 21.37
N ILE A 210 -32.45 -1.49 22.39
CA ILE A 210 -32.84 -1.51 23.82
C ILE A 210 -32.31 -0.30 24.59
N LEU A 211 -33.23 0.35 25.30
CA LEU A 211 -33.01 1.21 26.45
C LEU A 211 -32.87 0.30 27.69
N ALA A 212 -31.77 0.39 28.44
CA ALA A 212 -31.72 -0.11 29.82
C ALA A 212 -30.76 0.75 30.65
N ILE A 213 -31.38 1.50 31.56
CA ILE A 213 -30.80 2.25 32.66
C ILE A 213 -30.28 1.24 33.69
N LEU A 214 -29.06 1.41 34.20
CA LEU A 214 -28.79 1.07 35.59
C LEU A 214 -27.64 1.92 36.17
N SER A 215 -28.04 2.89 36.97
CA SER A 215 -27.19 3.54 37.96
C SER A 215 -26.79 2.52 39.02
N VAL A 216 -25.50 2.39 39.31
CA VAL A 216 -25.04 2.00 40.65
C VAL A 216 -23.92 2.96 41.03
N ALA A 217 -24.26 3.88 41.92
CA ALA A 217 -23.31 4.53 42.81
C ALA A 217 -22.89 3.51 43.87
N LEU A 218 -21.59 3.35 44.13
CA LEU A 218 -21.03 2.98 45.44
C LEU A 218 -19.51 3.22 45.37
N VAL A 219 -19.03 4.34 45.95
CA VAL A 219 -18.32 4.41 47.25
C VAL A 219 -17.01 3.62 47.24
N PHE A 220 -15.89 4.33 47.08
CA PHE A 220 -14.79 4.46 48.05
C PHE A 220 -14.00 5.75 47.73
#